data_AF-A0A520FNR6-F1
#
_entry.id   AF-A0A520FNR6-F1
#
_cell.length_a   1.000
_cell.length_b   1.000
_cell.length_c   1.000
_cell.angle_alpha   90.00
_cell.angle_beta   90.00
_cell.angle_gamma   90.00
#
_symmetry.space_group_name_H-M   'P 1'
#
loop_
_entity.id
_entity.type
_entity.pdbx_description
1 polymer ?
#
loop_
_entity_poly.entity_id
_entity_poly.type
_entity_poly.pdbx_seq_one_letter_code
_entity_poly.pdbx_strand_id
1 'polypeptide(L)'
;MKQMTGFRAGCAGLLAALVLALAACGGGGGGGGGGAVFAPIAPATPTTPAPTPVTSAARVETLSITSTFNATSYPIEVYLPAGYDNTSGALPAVYILDGDSVLNLNQSRFANFRNVLEAKQKKAILVGIGNTKNRNIDYTMPGGS
;
A
#
# COMPACT_ATOMS: atom_id res chain seq x y z
N MET A 1 -10.54 42.75 41.04
CA MET A 1 -9.63 43.68 40.34
C MET A 1 -8.75 42.81 39.46
N LYS A 2 -8.69 42.84 38.13
CA LYS A 2 -9.21 43.70 37.07
C LYS A 2 -9.32 42.83 35.80
N GLN A 3 -10.38 43.05 35.04
CA GLN A 3 -10.68 42.47 33.72
C GLN A 3 -9.80 43.07 32.60
N MET A 4 -9.97 42.51 31.38
CA MET A 4 -9.71 43.07 30.03
C MET A 4 -8.33 42.82 29.41
N THR A 5 -8.13 42.54 28.10
CA THR A 5 -8.91 42.06 26.93
C THR A 5 -7.90 41.98 25.78
N GLY A 6 -8.10 41.11 24.79
CA GLY A 6 -7.29 41.09 23.56
C GLY A 6 -7.94 40.30 22.43
N PHE A 7 -9.06 40.82 21.90
CA PHE A 7 -9.77 40.34 20.73
C PHE A 7 -9.19 40.98 19.46
N ARG A 8 -8.75 40.18 18.48
CA ARG A 8 -8.61 40.55 17.06
C ARG A 8 -9.07 39.32 16.25
N ALA A 9 -10.33 39.23 15.83
CA ALA A 9 -10.88 39.79 14.60
C ALA A 9 -10.02 39.46 13.37
N GLY A 10 -10.39 38.40 12.64
CA GLY A 10 -9.74 38.03 11.37
C GLY A 10 -10.33 36.77 10.73
N CYS A 11 -11.42 36.98 9.96
CA CYS A 11 -11.88 36.11 8.87
C CYS A 11 -12.46 34.73 9.24
N ALA A 12 -13.59 34.76 9.96
CA ALA A 12 -14.67 33.81 9.72
C ALA A 12 -15.16 33.98 8.27
N GLY A 13 -14.81 33.05 7.38
CA GLY A 13 -15.21 33.17 5.98
C GLY A 13 -14.59 32.17 5.02
N LEU A 14 -14.49 30.88 5.38
CA LEU A 14 -14.31 29.83 4.37
C LEU A 14 -14.68 28.42 4.88
N LEU A 15 -15.71 28.32 5.71
CA LEU A 15 -16.18 27.05 6.30
C LEU A 15 -17.42 26.48 5.59
N ALA A 16 -17.66 26.84 4.32
CA ALA A 16 -18.92 26.53 3.63
C ALA A 16 -18.80 26.04 2.15
N ALA A 17 -17.64 25.57 1.67
CA ALA A 17 -17.47 25.32 0.23
C ALA A 17 -16.66 24.05 -0.16
N LEU A 18 -16.71 22.95 0.60
CA LEU A 18 -16.12 21.68 0.13
C LEU A 18 -16.92 20.44 0.56
N VAL A 19 -18.24 20.46 0.32
CA VAL A 19 -19.13 19.29 0.48
C VAL A 19 -19.74 18.85 -0.88
N LEU A 20 -19.32 19.41 -2.02
CA LEU A 20 -19.99 19.20 -3.32
C LEU A 20 -19.06 18.77 -4.48
N ALA A 21 -18.21 17.77 -4.28
CA ALA A 21 -17.31 17.30 -5.36
C ALA A 21 -17.37 15.78 -5.66
N LEU A 22 -18.46 15.09 -5.33
CA LEU A 22 -18.61 13.65 -5.59
C LEU A 22 -19.87 13.27 -6.39
N ALA A 23 -20.24 14.09 -7.38
CA ALA A 23 -21.31 13.76 -8.32
C ALA A 23 -20.90 14.12 -9.76
N ALA A 24 -19.91 13.40 -10.30
CA ALA A 24 -19.50 13.51 -11.69
C ALA A 24 -19.07 12.14 -12.25
N CYS A 25 -20.04 11.24 -12.34
CA CYS A 25 -20.12 10.20 -13.37
C CYS A 25 -21.63 10.08 -13.62
N GLY A 26 -22.20 10.84 -14.58
CA GLY A 26 -22.39 10.38 -15.96
C GLY A 26 -23.45 9.27 -15.99
N GLY A 27 -24.60 9.34 -16.65
CA GLY A 27 -25.20 10.25 -17.64
C GLY A 27 -26.51 9.60 -18.15
N GLY A 28 -27.32 10.35 -18.91
CA GLY A 28 -28.53 9.91 -19.65
C GLY A 28 -29.81 9.87 -18.81
N GLY A 29 -30.92 10.57 -19.07
CA GLY A 29 -31.55 11.01 -20.32
C GLY A 29 -32.33 9.84 -20.94
N GLY A 30 -33.64 9.81 -21.17
CA GLY A 30 -34.77 10.72 -20.99
C GLY A 30 -36.05 10.06 -21.56
N GLY A 31 -37.22 10.69 -21.35
CA GLY A 31 -38.53 10.38 -22.00
C GLY A 31 -39.38 9.35 -21.25
N GLY A 32 -40.68 9.52 -20.97
CA GLY A 32 -41.68 10.49 -21.44
C GLY A 32 -42.91 9.73 -21.94
N GLY A 33 -44.09 10.01 -21.38
CA GLY A 33 -45.39 9.76 -22.01
C GLY A 33 -46.15 8.51 -21.54
N GLY A 34 -47.30 8.74 -20.90
CA GLY A 34 -48.29 7.72 -20.63
C GLY A 34 -48.98 7.21 -21.90
N GLY A 35 -49.46 5.98 -21.83
CA GLY A 35 -50.23 5.33 -22.88
C GLY A 35 -50.27 3.83 -22.63
N ALA A 36 -51.36 3.33 -22.06
CA ALA A 36 -51.58 1.91 -21.86
C ALA A 36 -51.70 1.21 -23.24
N VAL A 37 -50.63 0.52 -23.64
CA VAL A 37 -50.66 -0.51 -24.66
C VAL A 37 -49.87 -1.69 -24.12
N PHE A 38 -50.58 -2.80 -23.87
CA PHE A 38 -50.01 -4.06 -23.42
C PHE A 38 -49.11 -4.65 -24.52
N ALA A 39 -47.82 -4.37 -24.47
CA ALA A 39 -46.81 -5.13 -25.19
C ALA A 39 -46.31 -6.30 -24.30
N PRO A 40 -46.00 -7.48 -24.87
CA PRO A 40 -45.51 -8.60 -24.09
C PRO A 40 -44.14 -8.29 -23.47
N ILE A 41 -44.05 -8.43 -22.14
CA ILE A 41 -42.81 -8.37 -21.38
C ILE A 41 -41.93 -9.57 -21.72
N ALA A 42 -40.75 -9.31 -22.30
CA ALA A 42 -39.74 -10.35 -22.50
C ALA A 42 -39.19 -10.81 -21.13
N PRO A 43 -38.89 -12.11 -20.94
CA PRO A 43 -38.31 -12.61 -19.71
C PRO A 43 -36.96 -11.93 -19.43
N ALA A 44 -36.77 -11.42 -18.22
CA ALA A 44 -35.46 -10.92 -17.79
C ALA A 44 -34.45 -12.07 -17.75
N THR A 45 -33.34 -11.93 -18.46
CA THR A 45 -32.21 -12.86 -18.36
C THR A 45 -31.59 -12.75 -16.95
N PRO A 46 -31.38 -13.87 -16.24
CA PRO A 46 -30.72 -13.83 -14.95
C PRO A 46 -29.28 -13.35 -15.12
N THR A 47 -28.96 -12.19 -14.56
CA THR A 47 -27.58 -11.70 -14.48
C THR A 47 -26.87 -12.42 -13.34
N THR A 48 -25.97 -13.35 -13.65
CA THR A 48 -25.05 -13.91 -12.67
C THR A 48 -24.15 -12.78 -12.14
N PRO A 49 -24.08 -12.55 -10.82
CA PRO A 49 -23.14 -11.57 -10.26
C PRO A 49 -21.72 -11.91 -10.68
N ALA A 50 -20.98 -10.92 -11.18
CA ALA A 50 -19.57 -11.11 -11.49
C ALA A 50 -18.81 -11.52 -10.21
N PRO A 51 -17.89 -12.51 -10.27
CA PRO A 51 -17.12 -12.91 -9.10
C PRO A 51 -16.28 -11.73 -8.61
N THR A 52 -16.34 -11.44 -7.32
CA THR A 52 -15.50 -10.44 -6.68
C THR A 52 -14.04 -10.88 -6.78
N PRO A 53 -13.10 -10.04 -7.27
CA PRO A 53 -11.70 -10.43 -7.34
C PRO A 53 -11.15 -10.68 -5.93
N VAL A 54 -10.72 -11.91 -5.64
CA VAL A 54 -10.02 -12.23 -4.39
C VAL A 54 -8.61 -11.65 -4.50
N THR A 55 -8.37 -10.51 -3.89
CA THR A 55 -7.03 -9.93 -3.81
C THR A 55 -6.27 -10.60 -2.67
N SER A 56 -5.13 -11.22 -2.95
CA SER A 56 -4.33 -11.81 -1.87
C SER A 56 -3.82 -10.74 -0.89
N ALA A 57 -3.76 -11.09 0.39
CA ALA A 57 -3.25 -10.18 1.41
C ALA A 57 -1.74 -9.94 1.23
N ALA A 58 -1.27 -8.76 1.65
CA ALA A 58 0.15 -8.52 1.78
C ALA A 58 0.73 -9.46 2.85
N ARG A 59 1.97 -9.92 2.65
CA ARG A 59 2.63 -10.83 3.59
C ARG A 59 4.13 -10.61 3.63
N VAL A 60 4.74 -11.08 4.71
CA VAL A 60 6.19 -11.21 4.83
C VAL A 60 6.52 -12.68 4.91
N GLU A 61 7.43 -13.11 4.05
CA GLU A 61 8.06 -14.43 4.09
C GLU A 61 9.44 -14.31 4.70
N THR A 62 9.84 -15.28 5.52
CA THR A 62 11.15 -15.29 6.17
C THR A 62 11.89 -16.55 5.81
N LEU A 63 13.15 -16.42 5.42
CA LEU A 63 14.04 -17.55 5.16
C LEU A 63 15.46 -17.23 5.64
N SER A 64 16.35 -18.22 5.56
CA SER A 64 17.78 -18.06 5.81
C SER A 64 18.57 -18.57 4.62
N ILE A 65 19.52 -17.78 4.14
CA ILE A 65 20.41 -18.16 3.05
C ILE A 65 21.83 -18.28 3.61
N THR A 66 22.43 -19.45 3.46
CA THR A 66 23.84 -19.66 3.77
C THR A 66 24.69 -19.40 2.54
N SER A 67 25.64 -18.48 2.65
CA SER A 67 26.63 -18.19 1.61
C SER A 67 27.51 -19.41 1.38
N THR A 68 27.67 -19.81 0.12
CA THR A 68 28.61 -20.89 -0.27
C THR A 68 30.07 -20.44 -0.24
N PHE A 69 30.32 -19.12 -0.19
CA PHE A 69 31.68 -18.57 -0.21
C PHE A 69 32.34 -18.64 1.18
N ASN A 70 31.60 -18.29 2.23
CA ASN A 70 32.15 -18.12 3.58
C ASN A 70 31.31 -18.82 4.68
N ALA A 71 30.34 -19.66 4.28
CA ALA A 71 29.42 -20.37 5.17
C ALA A 71 28.59 -19.49 6.14
N THR A 72 28.55 -18.18 5.92
CA THR A 72 27.75 -17.26 6.76
C THR A 72 26.27 -17.36 6.37
N SER A 73 25.41 -17.54 7.37
CA SER A 73 23.95 -17.51 7.19
C SER A 73 23.37 -16.12 7.38
N TYR A 74 22.56 -15.69 6.44
CA TYR A 74 21.86 -14.40 6.43
C TYR A 74 20.35 -14.63 6.57
N PRO A 75 19.69 -14.07 7.61
CA PRO A 75 18.24 -14.05 7.65
C PRO A 75 17.72 -13.08 6.58
N ILE A 76 16.74 -13.54 5.80
CA ILE A 76 16.11 -12.78 4.73
C ILE A 76 14.63 -12.63 5.03
N GLU A 77 14.13 -11.40 4.94
CA GLU A 77 12.71 -11.08 4.99
C GLU A 77 12.26 -10.60 3.60
N VAL A 78 11.17 -11.15 3.07
CA VAL A 78 10.62 -10.80 1.77
C VAL A 78 9.20 -10.32 1.94
N TYR A 79 8.96 -9.03 1.71
CA TYR A 79 7.62 -8.47 1.68
C TYR A 79 7.04 -8.59 0.27
N LEU A 80 5.85 -9.19 0.21
CA LEU A 80 5.03 -9.32 -0.99
C LEU A 80 3.78 -8.44 -0.81
N PRO A 81 3.54 -7.47 -1.71
CA PRO A 81 2.43 -6.54 -1.57
C PRO A 81 1.08 -7.23 -1.82
N ALA A 82 -0.01 -6.61 -1.35
CA ALA A 82 -1.34 -7.13 -1.61
C ALA A 82 -1.64 -7.29 -3.11
N GLY A 83 -2.24 -8.43 -3.47
CA GLY A 83 -2.53 -8.83 -4.84
C GLY A 83 -1.32 -9.36 -5.61
N TYR A 84 -0.19 -9.62 -4.94
CA TYR A 84 1.00 -10.19 -5.57
C TYR A 84 0.70 -11.47 -6.35
N ASP A 85 -0.04 -12.41 -5.75
CA ASP A 85 -0.29 -13.73 -6.34
C ASP A 85 -1.18 -13.66 -7.60
N ASN A 86 -1.91 -12.56 -7.78
CA ASN A 86 -2.75 -12.30 -8.95
C ASN A 86 -2.09 -11.35 -9.96
N THR A 87 -0.85 -10.93 -9.70
CA THR A 87 -0.12 -10.02 -10.57
C THR A 87 0.51 -10.81 -11.71
N SER A 88 0.17 -10.47 -12.96
CA SER A 88 0.72 -11.12 -14.17
C SER A 88 2.01 -10.49 -14.69
N GLY A 89 2.46 -9.37 -14.09
CA GLY A 89 3.67 -8.64 -14.47
C GLY A 89 4.75 -8.66 -13.38
N ALA A 90 6.01 -8.41 -13.77
CA ALA A 90 7.10 -8.28 -12.82
C ALA A 90 6.94 -7.01 -11.96
N LEU A 91 7.12 -7.13 -10.66
CA LEU A 91 7.26 -5.99 -9.75
C LEU A 91 8.75 -5.67 -9.56
N PRO A 92 9.10 -4.39 -9.34
CA PRO A 92 10.46 -4.04 -8.95
C PRO A 92 10.81 -4.67 -7.60
N ALA A 93 12.04 -5.16 -7.47
CA ALA A 93 12.59 -5.65 -6.21
C ALA A 93 13.56 -4.63 -5.63
N VAL A 94 13.38 -4.29 -4.35
CA VAL A 94 14.26 -3.41 -3.59
C VAL A 94 14.98 -4.27 -2.56
N TYR A 95 16.30 -4.34 -2.68
CA TYR A 95 17.16 -5.01 -1.70
C TYR A 95 17.66 -3.99 -0.69
N ILE A 96 17.40 -4.23 0.58
CA ILE A 96 17.93 -3.41 1.67
C ILE A 96 18.90 -4.25 2.48
N LEU A 97 20.06 -3.67 2.74
CA LEU A 97 21.06 -4.26 3.61
C LEU A 97 20.80 -3.81 5.05
N ASP A 98 21.24 -4.62 6.01
CA ASP A 98 20.94 -4.49 7.43
C ASP A 98 19.42 -4.44 7.73
N GLY A 99 18.63 -5.31 7.10
CA GLY A 99 17.17 -5.36 7.29
C GLY A 99 16.76 -5.47 8.76
N ASP A 100 17.57 -6.16 9.56
CA ASP A 100 17.42 -6.40 11.00
C ASP A 100 17.88 -5.23 11.89
N SER A 101 18.55 -4.21 11.34
CA SER A 101 19.07 -3.10 12.14
C SER A 101 17.95 -2.16 12.58
N VAL A 102 17.98 -1.77 13.86
CA VAL A 102 16.98 -0.87 14.44
C VAL A 102 17.44 0.58 14.54
N LEU A 103 18.69 0.94 14.22
CA LEU A 103 19.30 2.30 14.26
C LEU A 103 18.48 3.43 14.93
N ASN A 104 18.29 3.37 16.25
CA ASN A 104 17.57 4.36 17.07
C ASN A 104 16.06 4.54 16.75
N LEU A 105 15.46 3.56 16.08
CA LEU A 105 14.03 3.41 15.83
C LEU A 105 13.49 2.24 16.67
N ASN A 106 12.21 2.30 17.03
CA ASN A 106 11.51 1.18 17.68
C ASN A 106 11.06 0.08 16.69
N GLN A 107 11.74 -0.03 15.54
CA GLN A 107 11.42 -0.97 14.47
C GLN A 107 12.68 -1.25 13.63
N SER A 108 12.71 -2.42 12.98
CA SER A 108 13.80 -2.75 12.06
C SER A 108 13.76 -1.87 10.81
N ARG A 109 14.90 -1.75 10.12
CA ARG A 109 15.00 -1.05 8.84
C ARG A 109 14.03 -1.65 7.82
N PHE A 110 13.89 -2.98 7.79
CA PHE A 110 12.91 -3.65 6.95
C PHE A 110 11.47 -3.23 7.26
N ALA A 111 11.08 -3.26 8.54
CA ALA A 111 9.75 -2.82 8.95
C ALA A 111 9.50 -1.35 8.57
N ASN A 112 10.50 -0.48 8.74
CA ASN A 112 10.39 0.93 8.38
C ASN A 112 10.16 1.13 6.88
N PHE A 113 10.97 0.49 6.02
CA PHE A 113 10.81 0.59 4.56
C PHE A 113 9.49 -0.02 4.08
N ARG A 114 9.08 -1.17 4.64
CA ARG A 114 7.77 -1.77 4.35
C ARG A 114 6.63 -0.80 4.67
N ASN A 115 6.67 -0.19 5.85
CA ASN A 115 5.67 0.79 6.27
C ASN A 115 5.61 1.99 5.31
N VAL A 116 6.75 2.44 4.77
CA VAL A 116 6.79 3.50 3.76
C VAL A 116 6.15 3.04 2.44
N LEU A 117 6.44 1.83 1.96
CA LEU A 117 5.82 1.29 0.74
C LEU A 117 4.30 1.18 0.88
N GLU A 118 3.83 0.66 2.02
CA GLU A 118 2.42 0.53 2.35
C GLU A 118 1.74 1.91 2.41
N ALA A 119 2.31 2.86 3.18
CA ALA A 119 1.76 4.20 3.33
C ALA A 119 1.72 4.99 2.01
N LYS A 120 2.64 4.71 1.08
CA LYS A 120 2.68 5.33 -0.26
C LYS A 120 1.96 4.53 -1.34
N GLN A 121 1.35 3.40 -0.98
CA GLN A 121 0.69 2.46 -1.89
C GLN A 121 1.57 2.10 -3.11
N LYS A 122 2.87 1.92 -2.89
CA LYS A 122 3.81 1.51 -3.95
C LYS A 122 3.94 -0.01 -3.98
N LYS A 123 3.71 -0.59 -5.15
CA LYS A 123 3.87 -2.03 -5.37
C LYS A 123 5.33 -2.33 -5.73
N ALA A 124 6.05 -2.90 -4.78
CA ALA A 124 7.40 -3.41 -4.95
C ALA A 124 7.59 -4.63 -4.03
N ILE A 125 8.46 -5.55 -4.43
CA ILE A 125 8.98 -6.58 -3.54
C ILE A 125 10.08 -5.92 -2.72
N LEU A 126 10.03 -6.03 -1.40
CA LEU A 126 11.11 -5.56 -0.52
C LEU A 126 11.82 -6.77 0.06
N VAL A 127 13.13 -6.83 -0.10
CA VAL A 127 13.99 -7.90 0.41
C VAL A 127 14.93 -7.32 1.45
N GLY A 128 14.69 -7.66 2.72
CA GLY A 128 15.56 -7.33 3.84
C GLY A 128 16.63 -8.39 4.01
N ILE A 129 17.90 -8.01 3.86
CA ILE A 129 19.04 -8.86 4.17
C ILE A 129 19.56 -8.46 5.54
N GLY A 130 19.40 -9.34 6.53
CA GLY A 130 19.86 -9.10 7.90
C GLY A 130 21.33 -9.45 8.10
N ASN A 131 21.68 -9.85 9.33
CA ASN A 131 23.05 -10.10 9.77
C ASN A 131 23.87 -8.81 9.97
N THR A 132 23.22 -7.78 10.53
CA THR A 132 23.84 -6.49 10.87
C THR A 132 25.19 -6.60 11.59
N LYS A 133 25.37 -7.63 12.43
CA LYS A 133 26.61 -7.88 13.17
C LYS A 133 27.84 -8.08 12.25
N ASN A 134 27.65 -8.57 11.02
CA ASN A 134 28.73 -8.85 10.08
C ASN A 134 29.01 -7.67 9.11
N ARG A 135 28.29 -6.55 9.23
CA ARG A 135 28.43 -5.41 8.31
C ARG A 135 29.86 -4.89 8.13
N ASN A 136 30.65 -4.94 9.21
CA ASN A 136 32.02 -4.42 9.22
C ASN A 136 32.98 -5.31 8.41
N ILE A 137 32.50 -6.47 7.99
CA ILE A 137 33.20 -7.41 7.10
C ILE A 137 32.53 -7.36 5.73
N ASP A 138 31.20 -7.44 5.68
CA ASP A 138 30.43 -7.52 4.43
C ASP A 138 30.55 -6.26 3.56
N TYR A 139 30.73 -5.09 4.17
CA TYR A 139 30.80 -3.80 3.45
C TYR A 139 32.23 -3.32 3.18
N THR A 140 33.23 -4.08 3.63
CA THR A 140 34.64 -3.76 3.44
C THR A 140 35.28 -4.75 2.48
N MET A 141 36.03 -4.28 1.49
CA MET A 141 36.74 -5.17 0.57
C MET A 141 37.82 -5.97 1.32
N PRO A 142 38.00 -7.28 1.04
CA PRO A 142 37.40 -8.05 -0.06
C PRO A 142 35.97 -8.58 0.19
N GLY A 143 35.39 -8.34 1.37
CA GLY A 143 34.10 -8.88 1.83
C GLY A 143 34.29 -10.00 2.85
N GLY A 144 33.18 -10.65 3.24
CA GLY A 144 33.21 -11.80 4.14
C GLY A 144 34.01 -12.96 3.55
N SER A 145 35.17 -13.25 4.14
CA SER A 145 36.09 -14.37 3.83
C SER A 145 35.77 -15.65 4.57
#